data_AF-A0A1J4KXK8-F1
#
_entry.id   AF-A0A1J4KXK8-F1
#
_cell.length_a   1.000
_cell.length_b   1.000
_cell.length_c   1.000
_cell.angle_alpha   90.00
_cell.angle_beta   90.00
_cell.angle_gamma   90.00
#
_symmetry.space_group_name_H-M   'P 1'
#
loop_
_entity.id
_entity.type
_entity.pdbx_description
1 polymer ?
#
loop_
_entity_poly.entity_id
_entity_poly.type
_entity_poly.pdbx_seq_one_letter_code
_entity_poly.pdbx_strand_id
1 'polypeptide(L)'
;MANEIKFEIDSIVDDKIVDGKTLFRIRWKNFSPDDDTWEFKDKIEDKELLQRYIENKAKEEEKRQQPEKLKKAPALAKLFQKKPVQIIASFKSKNKICYRVLFADQTFDSVSSDLLKEVDPTLICDYLVANFQVALSTKKGKDKPNPTSS
;
A
#
# COMPACT_ATOMS: atom_id res chain seq x y z
N MET A 1 -16.61 49.67 3.49
CA MET A 1 -17.20 48.38 3.91
C MET A 1 -16.44 47.30 3.17
N ALA A 2 -15.76 46.39 3.86
CA ALA A 2 -15.09 45.27 3.21
C ALA A 2 -16.14 44.20 2.92
N ASN A 3 -16.34 43.87 1.63
CA ASN A 3 -17.13 42.70 1.24
C ASN A 3 -16.29 41.47 1.60
N GLU A 4 -16.78 40.67 2.55
CA GLU A 4 -16.22 39.36 2.84
C GLU A 4 -16.58 38.43 1.68
N ILE A 5 -15.59 38.10 0.83
CA ILE A 5 -15.78 37.16 -0.28
C ILE A 5 -15.82 35.76 0.33
N LYS A 6 -17.00 35.16 0.39
CA LYS A 6 -17.20 33.79 0.87
C LYS A 6 -16.86 32.81 -0.25
N PHE A 7 -15.83 32.00 -0.05
CA PHE A 7 -15.44 30.92 -0.95
C PHE A 7 -16.04 29.59 -0.49
N GLU A 8 -16.39 28.73 -1.44
CA GLU A 8 -16.96 27.42 -1.14
C GLU A 8 -15.85 26.40 -0.86
N ILE A 9 -15.96 25.71 0.28
CA ILE A 9 -15.03 24.65 0.68
C ILE A 9 -15.36 23.37 -0.11
N ASP A 10 -14.33 22.70 -0.64
CA ASP A 10 -14.45 21.38 -1.24
C ASP A 10 -14.20 20.27 -0.20
N SER A 11 -13.06 20.34 0.48
CA SER A 11 -12.63 19.31 1.44
C SER A 11 -11.57 19.80 2.42
N ILE A 12 -11.43 19.10 3.55
CA ILE A 12 -10.28 19.24 4.45
C ILE A 12 -9.29 18.13 4.07
N VAL A 13 -8.05 18.52 3.80
CA VAL A 13 -7.03 17.61 3.25
C VAL A 13 -5.91 17.28 4.24
N ASP A 14 -5.70 18.11 5.25
CA ASP A 14 -4.64 17.93 6.25
C ASP A 14 -4.97 18.66 7.56
N ASP A 15 -4.28 18.31 8.64
CA ASP A 15 -4.30 19.05 9.90
C ASP A 15 -2.95 18.98 10.61
N LYS A 16 -2.65 20.03 11.38
CA LYS A 16 -1.44 20.12 12.20
C LYS A 16 -1.74 20.85 13.50
N ILE A 17 -0.93 20.57 14.51
CA ILE A 17 -0.99 21.26 15.80
C ILE A 17 0.12 22.30 15.84
N VAL A 18 -0.25 23.56 16.07
CA VAL A 18 0.68 24.69 16.27
C VAL A 18 0.27 25.40 17.55
N ASP A 19 1.21 25.52 18.49
CA ASP A 19 0.98 26.17 19.80
C ASP A 19 -0.25 25.65 20.55
N GLY A 20 -0.47 24.32 20.50
CA GLY A 20 -1.61 23.66 21.15
C GLY A 20 -2.96 23.86 20.44
N LYS A 21 -2.99 24.56 19.30
CA LYS A 21 -4.18 24.76 18.47
C LYS A 21 -4.10 23.95 17.19
N THR A 22 -5.21 23.32 16.80
CA THR A 22 -5.30 22.58 15.54
C THR A 22 -5.66 23.52 14.39
N LEU A 23 -4.82 23.50 13.35
CA LEU A 23 -5.06 24.12 12.05
C LEU A 23 -5.42 23.03 11.05
N PHE A 24 -6.38 23.33 10.18
CA PHE A 24 -6.82 22.43 9.11
C PHE A 24 -6.50 23.05 7.76
N ARG A 25 -6.01 22.23 6.82
CA ARG A 25 -5.73 22.64 5.45
C ARG A 25 -7.00 22.47 4.61
N ILE A 26 -7.49 23.59 4.07
CA ILE A 26 -8.74 23.68 3.34
C ILE A 26 -8.47 23.63 1.84
N ARG A 27 -9.08 22.68 1.13
CA ARG A 27 -9.20 22.65 -0.33
C ARG A 27 -10.42 23.45 -0.73
N TRP A 28 -10.21 24.45 -1.58
CA TRP A 28 -11.29 25.29 -2.12
C TRP A 28 -11.83 24.72 -3.43
N LYS A 29 -13.14 24.86 -3.66
CA LYS A 29 -13.75 24.41 -4.92
C LYS A 29 -13.24 25.22 -6.11
N ASN A 30 -12.85 24.52 -7.18
CA ASN A 30 -12.29 25.09 -8.40
C ASN A 30 -10.92 25.74 -8.27
N PHE A 31 -10.21 25.52 -7.15
CA PHE A 31 -8.82 25.96 -6.96
C PHE A 31 -7.88 24.77 -6.87
N SER A 32 -6.59 25.05 -7.04
CA SER A 32 -5.54 24.04 -7.02
C SER A 32 -5.07 23.75 -5.58
N PRO A 33 -4.37 22.63 -5.33
CA PRO A 33 -3.75 22.35 -4.03
C PRO A 33 -2.78 23.43 -3.54
N ASP A 34 -2.22 24.23 -4.45
CA ASP A 34 -1.30 25.34 -4.13
C ASP A 34 -2.03 26.54 -3.52
N ASP A 35 -3.34 26.65 -3.75
CA ASP A 35 -4.22 27.68 -3.19
C ASP A 35 -4.81 27.25 -1.83
N ASP A 36 -4.46 26.07 -1.31
CA ASP A 36 -4.98 25.56 -0.05
C ASP A 36 -4.51 26.46 1.12
N THR A 37 -5.44 26.77 2.02
CA THR A 37 -5.18 27.65 3.18
C THR A 37 -5.24 26.89 4.50
N TRP A 38 -4.57 27.40 5.53
CA TRP A 38 -4.61 26.82 6.88
C TRP A 38 -5.55 27.63 7.78
N GLU A 39 -6.65 27.01 8.19
CA GLU A 39 -7.69 27.67 8.99
C GLU A 39 -7.84 27.02 10.36
N PHE A 40 -8.19 27.83 11.36
CA PHE A 40 -8.51 27.33 12.69
C PHE A 40 -9.87 26.64 12.68
N LYS A 41 -10.06 25.69 13.59
CA LYS A 41 -11.33 24.99 13.82
C LYS A 41 -12.55 25.93 13.85
N ASP A 42 -12.39 27.10 14.45
CA ASP A 42 -13.48 28.06 14.65
C ASP A 42 -13.85 28.81 13.37
N LYS A 43 -12.90 28.98 12.44
CA LYS A 43 -13.09 29.69 11.16
C LYS A 43 -13.76 28.83 10.08
N ILE A 44 -13.77 27.51 10.25
CA ILE A 44 -14.46 26.59 9.34
C ILE A 44 -15.95 26.62 9.68
N GLU A 45 -16.76 27.21 8.81
CA GLU A 45 -18.21 27.31 9.01
C GLU A 45 -18.90 25.94 8.88
N ASP A 46 -18.45 25.11 7.95
CA ASP A 46 -18.98 23.76 7.71
C ASP A 46 -18.49 22.78 8.79
N LYS A 47 -19.25 22.70 9.89
CA LYS A 47 -18.94 21.81 11.01
C LYS A 47 -19.14 20.33 10.67
N GLU A 48 -20.02 20.00 9.73
CA GLU A 48 -20.22 18.62 9.29
C GLU A 48 -19.00 18.10 8.53
N LEU A 49 -18.45 18.92 7.63
CA LEU A 49 -17.21 18.64 6.92
C LEU A 49 -16.04 18.39 7.89
N LEU A 50 -15.93 19.27 8.89
CA LEU A 50 -14.90 19.14 9.92
C LEU A 50 -15.06 17.85 10.73
N GLN A 51 -16.29 17.55 11.16
CA GLN A 51 -16.57 16.35 11.94
C GLN A 51 -16.25 15.07 11.14
N ARG A 52 -16.66 15.01 9.86
CA ARG A 52 -16.35 13.87 8.98
C ARG A 52 -14.85 13.64 8.86
N TYR A 53 -14.08 14.73 8.75
CA TYR A 53 -12.63 14.66 8.62
C TYR A 53 -11.98 14.08 9.87
N ILE A 54 -12.35 14.61 11.04
CA ILE A 54 -11.82 14.16 12.34
C ILE A 54 -12.17 12.69 12.58
N GLU A 55 -13.42 12.27 12.31
CA GLU A 55 -13.83 10.88 12.48
C GLU A 55 -13.08 9.92 11.54
N ASN A 56 -12.90 10.30 10.28
CA ASN A 56 -12.15 9.50 9.32
C ASN A 56 -10.69 9.39 9.73
N LYS A 57 -10.07 10.49 10.17
CA LYS A 57 -8.70 10.50 10.67
C LYS A 57 -8.55 9.61 11.91
N ALA A 58 -9.48 9.69 12.87
CA ALA A 58 -9.47 8.83 14.06
C ALA A 58 -9.57 7.35 13.69
N LYS A 59 -10.46 6.98 12.76
CA LYS A 59 -10.58 5.61 12.23
C LYS A 59 -9.31 5.13 11.53
N GLU A 60 -8.66 6.01 10.76
CA GLU A 60 -7.37 5.69 10.13
C GLU A 60 -6.26 5.51 11.16
N GLU A 61 -6.24 6.35 12.19
CA GLU A 61 -5.23 6.29 13.24
C GLU A 61 -5.42 5.04 14.12
N GLU A 62 -6.65 4.69 14.46
CA GLU A 62 -7.00 3.42 15.11
C GLU A 62 -6.51 2.24 14.27
N LYS A 63 -6.77 2.25 12.95
CA LYS A 63 -6.23 1.25 12.01
C LYS A 63 -4.71 1.25 11.96
N ARG A 64 -4.01 2.36 12.23
CA ARG A 64 -2.54 2.42 12.29
C ARG A 64 -2.02 1.86 13.62
N GLN A 65 -2.66 2.20 14.74
CA GLN A 65 -2.26 1.81 16.10
C GLN A 65 -2.58 0.35 16.43
N GLN A 66 -3.50 -0.30 15.71
CA GLN A 66 -3.71 -1.75 15.88
C GLN A 66 -2.40 -2.53 15.69
N PRO A 67 -2.09 -3.52 16.56
CA PRO A 67 -0.94 -4.39 16.41
C PRO A 67 -0.90 -5.03 15.02
N GLU A 68 0.27 -5.05 14.36
CA GLU A 68 0.41 -5.64 13.02
C GLU A 68 -0.13 -7.08 12.95
N LYS A 69 0.02 -7.85 14.03
CA LYS A 69 -0.51 -9.23 14.14
C LYS A 69 -2.01 -9.29 13.91
N LEU A 70 -2.78 -8.34 14.46
CA LEU A 70 -4.24 -8.28 14.30
C LEU A 70 -4.65 -7.91 12.87
N LYS A 71 -3.88 -7.04 12.20
CA LYS A 71 -4.13 -6.68 10.78
C LYS A 71 -3.86 -7.85 9.84
N LYS A 72 -2.87 -8.69 10.15
CA LYS A 72 -2.47 -9.85 9.33
C LYS A 72 -3.37 -11.07 9.57
N ALA A 73 -3.96 -11.21 10.75
CA ALA A 73 -4.79 -12.36 11.13
C ALA A 73 -5.83 -12.80 10.08
N PRO A 74 -6.68 -11.93 9.51
CA PRO A 74 -7.66 -12.37 8.49
C PRO A 74 -6.98 -12.84 7.20
N ALA A 75 -5.90 -12.20 6.77
CA ALA A 75 -5.14 -12.61 5.59
C ALA A 75 -4.45 -13.96 5.82
N LEU A 76 -3.86 -14.18 6.99
CA LEU A 76 -3.26 -15.46 7.37
C LEU A 76 -4.29 -16.58 7.41
N ALA A 77 -5.46 -16.36 8.01
CA ALA A 77 -6.54 -17.34 8.04
C ALA A 77 -6.97 -17.77 6.63
N LYS A 78 -7.12 -16.80 5.71
CA LYS A 78 -7.41 -17.07 4.29
C LYS A 78 -6.30 -17.90 3.63
N LEU A 79 -5.03 -17.62 3.94
CA LEU A 79 -3.90 -18.38 3.39
C LEU A 79 -3.90 -19.82 3.88
N PHE A 80 -4.04 -20.05 5.19
CA PHE A 80 -4.13 -21.40 5.75
C PHE A 80 -5.29 -22.20 5.17
N GLN A 81 -6.44 -21.56 4.94
CA GLN A 81 -7.60 -22.21 4.32
C GLN A 81 -7.35 -22.59 2.86
N LYS A 82 -6.82 -21.67 2.05
CA LYS A 82 -6.64 -21.89 0.61
C LYS A 82 -5.46 -22.81 0.27
N LYS A 83 -4.53 -23.02 1.22
CA LYS A 83 -3.31 -23.84 1.10
C LYS A 83 -2.45 -23.42 -0.10
N PRO A 84 -1.45 -22.54 0.12
CA PRO A 84 -0.48 -22.17 -0.89
C PRO A 84 0.24 -23.42 -1.43
N VAL A 85 0.42 -23.52 -2.75
CA VAL A 85 1.04 -24.69 -3.40
C VAL A 85 2.32 -24.30 -4.11
N GLN A 86 2.33 -23.18 -4.84
CA GLN A 86 3.49 -22.81 -5.66
C GLN A 86 3.55 -21.30 -5.87
N ILE A 87 4.76 -20.73 -5.80
CA ILE A 87 5.02 -19.38 -6.27
C ILE A 87 5.31 -19.42 -7.76
N ILE A 88 4.58 -18.60 -8.52
CA ILE A 88 4.75 -18.52 -9.98
C ILE A 88 5.48 -17.24 -10.42
N ALA A 89 5.43 -16.18 -9.61
CA ALA A 89 6.13 -14.93 -9.90
C ALA A 89 6.45 -14.15 -8.62
N SER A 90 7.47 -13.30 -8.68
CA SER A 90 7.77 -12.30 -7.67
C SER A 90 7.77 -10.90 -8.27
N PHE A 91 7.30 -9.90 -7.52
CA PHE A 91 7.31 -8.50 -7.93
C PHE A 91 7.41 -7.59 -6.71
N LYS A 92 7.82 -6.34 -6.92
CA LYS A 92 7.86 -5.31 -5.87
C LYS A 92 6.63 -4.43 -5.93
N SER A 93 6.01 -4.15 -4.79
CA SER A 93 4.87 -3.22 -4.65
C SER A 93 5.00 -2.44 -3.34
N LYS A 94 4.88 -1.11 -3.39
CA LYS A 94 5.01 -0.21 -2.22
C LYS A 94 6.24 -0.53 -1.36
N ASN A 95 7.39 -0.74 -1.99
CA ASN A 95 8.66 -1.14 -1.36
C ASN A 95 8.64 -2.49 -0.60
N LYS A 96 7.64 -3.34 -0.84
CA LYS A 96 7.54 -4.70 -0.32
C LYS A 96 7.63 -5.72 -1.45
N ILE A 97 8.19 -6.89 -1.15
CA ILE A 97 8.19 -8.02 -2.09
C ILE A 97 6.86 -8.77 -1.95
N CYS A 98 6.22 -9.03 -3.08
CA CYS A 98 5.02 -9.84 -3.20
C CYS A 98 5.26 -11.01 -4.16
N TYR A 99 4.60 -12.11 -3.88
CA TYR A 99 4.59 -13.30 -4.71
C TYR A 99 3.21 -13.51 -5.29
N ARG A 100 3.15 -13.91 -6.56
CA ARG A 100 1.94 -14.47 -7.16
C ARG A 100 1.94 -15.96 -6.82
N VAL A 101 0.93 -16.41 -6.08
CA VAL A 101 0.88 -17.75 -5.49
C VAL A 101 -0.31 -18.51 -6.05
N LEU A 102 -0.07 -19.74 -6.52
CA LEU A 102 -1.07 -20.75 -6.84
C LEU A 102 -1.52 -21.44 -5.55
N PHE A 103 -2.83 -21.59 -5.39
CA PHE A 103 -3.45 -22.26 -4.25
C PHE A 103 -4.01 -23.63 -4.66
N ALA A 104 -4.32 -24.47 -3.68
CA ALA A 104 -4.84 -25.82 -3.91
C ALA A 104 -6.16 -25.82 -4.69
N ASP A 105 -6.97 -24.77 -4.51
CA ASP A 105 -8.23 -24.53 -5.23
C ASP A 105 -8.04 -24.03 -6.68
N GLN A 106 -6.82 -24.10 -7.22
CA GLN A 106 -6.44 -23.64 -8.56
C GLN A 106 -6.58 -22.13 -8.79
N THR A 107 -6.85 -21.36 -7.73
CA THR A 107 -6.88 -19.90 -7.83
C THR A 107 -5.49 -19.33 -7.58
N PHE A 108 -5.34 -18.05 -7.91
CA PHE A 108 -4.11 -17.32 -7.68
C PHE A 108 -4.38 -16.02 -6.92
N ASP A 109 -3.55 -15.71 -5.93
CA ASP A 109 -3.58 -14.44 -5.18
C ASP A 109 -2.17 -13.84 -5.07
N SER A 110 -2.12 -12.54 -4.77
CA SER A 110 -0.87 -11.83 -4.49
C SER A 110 -0.62 -11.83 -2.99
N VAL A 111 0.48 -12.42 -2.56
CA VAL A 111 0.82 -12.60 -1.14
C VAL A 111 2.13 -11.89 -0.84
N SER A 112 2.13 -11.01 0.17
CA SER A 112 3.37 -10.34 0.61
C SER A 112 4.36 -11.35 1.20
N SER A 113 5.65 -11.08 1.06
CA SER A 113 6.72 -11.90 1.64
C SER A 113 6.53 -12.16 3.14
N ASP A 114 6.08 -11.15 3.90
CA ASP A 114 5.85 -11.27 5.35
C ASP A 114 4.82 -12.37 5.68
N LEU A 115 3.66 -12.34 5.01
CA LEU A 115 2.61 -13.34 5.20
C LEU A 115 3.04 -14.74 4.74
N LEU A 116 3.74 -14.85 3.61
CA LEU A 116 4.11 -16.16 3.07
C LEU A 116 5.20 -16.83 3.91
N LYS A 117 6.13 -16.06 4.50
CA LYS A 117 7.12 -16.56 5.46
C LYS A 117 6.47 -17.13 6.72
N GLU A 118 5.36 -16.56 7.16
CA GLU A 118 4.63 -17.04 8.35
C GLU A 118 3.86 -18.34 8.05
N VAL A 119 3.37 -18.54 6.82
CA VAL A 119 2.56 -19.70 6.45
C VAL A 119 3.42 -20.88 5.99
N ASP A 120 4.30 -20.64 5.01
CA ASP A 120 5.18 -21.67 4.46
C ASP A 120 6.43 -21.01 3.82
N PRO A 121 7.53 -20.88 4.58
CA PRO A 121 8.75 -20.29 4.05
C PRO A 121 9.45 -21.18 3.02
N THR A 122 9.14 -22.49 2.96
CA THR A 122 9.78 -23.41 2.01
C THR A 122 9.44 -23.07 0.57
N LEU A 123 8.19 -22.65 0.31
CA LEU A 123 7.76 -22.17 -1.01
C LEU A 123 8.61 -21.02 -1.55
N ILE A 124 9.05 -20.11 -0.67
CA ILE A 124 9.93 -19.00 -1.04
C ILE A 124 11.31 -19.54 -1.41
N CYS A 125 11.87 -20.44 -0.58
CA CYS A 125 13.16 -21.05 -0.85
C CYS A 125 13.15 -21.82 -2.18
N ASP A 126 12.16 -22.68 -2.39
CA ASP A 126 12.03 -23.51 -3.59
C ASP A 126 11.94 -22.65 -4.85
N TYR A 127 11.12 -21.59 -4.80
CA TYR A 127 11.01 -20.63 -5.90
C TYR A 127 12.34 -19.94 -6.22
N LEU A 128 13.05 -19.45 -5.20
CA LEU A 128 14.32 -18.74 -5.39
C LEU A 128 15.40 -19.68 -5.92
N VAL A 129 15.47 -20.91 -5.40
CA VAL A 129 16.41 -21.94 -5.87
C VAL A 129 16.13 -22.29 -7.33
N ALA A 130 14.88 -22.56 -7.68
CA ALA A 130 14.49 -22.87 -9.06
C ALA A 130 14.81 -21.71 -10.02
N ASN A 131 14.44 -20.48 -9.65
CA ASN A 131 14.75 -19.29 -10.46
C ASN A 131 16.26 -19.09 -10.65
N PHE A 132 17.06 -19.32 -9.60
CA PHE A 132 18.51 -19.20 -9.68
C PHE A 132 19.12 -20.25 -10.62
N GLN A 133 18.68 -21.52 -10.51
CA GLN A 133 19.13 -22.60 -11.41
C GLN A 133 18.79 -22.33 -12.87
N VAL A 134 17.60 -21.78 -13.15
CA VAL A 134 17.20 -21.34 -14.49
C VAL A 134 18.11 -20.20 -14.97
N ALA A 135 18.40 -19.22 -14.11
CA ALA A 135 19.30 -18.11 -14.44
C ALA A 135 20.73 -18.58 -14.74
N LEU A 136 21.23 -19.63 -14.07
CA LEU A 136 22.53 -20.22 -14.38
C LEU A 136 22.51 -20.99 -15.72
N SER A 137 21.46 -21.77 -15.95
CA SER A 137 21.31 -22.58 -17.17
C SER A 137 21.18 -21.72 -18.43
N THR A 138 20.48 -20.59 -18.35
CA THR A 138 20.33 -19.64 -19.47
C THR A 138 21.61 -18.89 -19.83
N LYS A 139 22.55 -18.73 -18.89
CA LYS A 139 23.87 -18.10 -19.16
C LYS A 139 24.83 -19.05 -19.87
N LYS A 140 24.82 -20.34 -19.53
CA LYS A 140 25.73 -21.35 -20.10
C LYS A 140 25.48 -21.66 -21.59
N GLY A 141 24.31 -21.29 -22.12
CA GLY A 141 23.94 -21.51 -23.53
C GLY A 141 24.41 -20.45 -24.52
N LYS A 142 25.01 -19.33 -24.07
CA LYS A 142 25.43 -18.23 -24.96
C LYS A 142 26.88 -18.30 -25.44
N ASP A 143 27.68 -19.25 -24.95
CA ASP A 143 29.11 -19.38 -25.28
C ASP A 143 29.42 -20.56 -26.23
N LYS A 144 28.58 -20.84 -27.24
CA LYS A 144 28.98 -21.77 -28.31
C LYS A 144 29.79 -21.02 -29.38
N PRO A 145 31.08 -21.36 -29.61
CA PRO A 145 31.85 -20.78 -30.70
C PRO A 145 31.23 -21.19 -32.05
N ASN A 146 31.07 -20.19 -32.92
CA ASN A 146 30.58 -20.34 -34.28
C ASN A 146 31.54 -21.27 -35.06
N PRO A 147 31.08 -22.37 -35.69
CA PRO A 147 31.96 -23.17 -36.52
C PRO A 147 32.31 -22.35 -37.78
N THR A 148 33.56 -21.93 -37.86
CA THR A 148 34.15 -21.31 -39.05
C THR A 148 33.99 -22.25 -40.24
N SER A 149 33.17 -21.84 -41.21
CA SER A 149 33.02 -22.47 -42.51
C SER A 149 34.37 -22.49 -43.24
N SER A 150 34.82 -23.67 -43.66
CA SER A 150 35.85 -23.86 -44.68
C SER A 150 35.18 -24.28 -45.99
#